data_AF-A0A917B4I0-F1
#
_entry.id   AF-A0A917B4I0-F1
#
_cell.length_a   1.000
_cell.length_b   1.000
_cell.length_c   1.000
_cell.angle_alpha   90.00
_cell.angle_beta   90.00
_cell.angle_gamma   90.00
#
_symmetry.space_group_name_H-M   'P 1'
#
loop_
_entity.id
_entity.type
_entity.pdbx_description
1 polymer ?
#
loop_
_entity_poly.entity_id
_entity_poly.type
_entity_poly.pdbx_seq_one_letter_code
_entity_poly.pdbx_strand_id
1 'polypeptide(L)'
;MPHLFELKEVCRDADPATLSPLNIRASSKRYIELIGGRDAVYAAAKVAADAGDHQWAAELVSHLVRVDPEDTEARLLKADALRTLGYGTPNSNWRNFYLTAARELDGTIDYSLGIQINAPDQIAAMPGSALLDSLRFRIDPEKAGTATATAGIHVSDTGEDIGLIIRNGVLEVSGVIPSDASFVLQVPKQAVAGMIFLDTLGVLQKALDGGAASFSAGGPEDAAAFFAYFEPHSDTHITLANR
;
A
#
# COMPACT_ATOMS: atom_id res chain seq x y z
N MET A 1 -0.72 -19.07 26.01
CA MET A 1 -1.95 -18.76 25.25
C MET A 1 -2.51 -17.41 25.71
N PRO A 2 -2.06 -16.26 25.17
CA PRO A 2 -2.64 -14.95 25.48
C PRO A 2 -3.74 -14.51 24.48
N HIS A 3 -3.81 -15.11 23.29
CA HIS A 3 -4.69 -14.66 22.19
C HIS A 3 -6.18 -15.04 22.34
N LEU A 4 -6.60 -15.54 23.51
CA LEU A 4 -8.00 -15.93 23.76
C LEU A 4 -8.90 -14.76 24.19
N PHE A 5 -8.33 -13.59 24.47
CA PHE A 5 -9.08 -12.42 24.94
C PHE A 5 -9.73 -11.58 23.82
N GLU A 6 -9.26 -11.66 22.58
CA GLU A 6 -9.66 -10.72 21.52
C GLU A 6 -10.96 -11.08 20.75
N LEU A 7 -11.51 -12.28 20.93
CA LEU A 7 -12.68 -12.71 20.12
C LEU A 7 -14.04 -12.33 20.71
N LYS A 8 -14.09 -11.69 21.89
CA LYS A 8 -15.36 -11.29 22.53
C LYS A 8 -15.58 -9.79 22.68
N GLU A 9 -14.54 -8.97 22.52
CA GLU A 9 -14.67 -7.53 22.59
C GLU A 9 -14.16 -6.91 21.29
N VAL A 10 -15.10 -6.46 20.47
CA VAL A 10 -14.86 -5.83 19.14
C VAL A 10 -14.14 -4.47 19.26
N CYS A 11 -13.74 -4.09 20.48
CA CYS A 11 -13.07 -2.84 20.79
C CYS A 11 -11.80 -3.18 21.58
N ARG A 12 -10.63 -2.86 21.02
CA ARG A 12 -9.32 -2.81 21.69
C ARG A 12 -9.47 -2.48 23.20
N ASP A 13 -9.09 -3.41 24.08
CA ASP A 13 -8.96 -3.35 25.56
C ASP A 13 -10.07 -2.63 26.37
N ALA A 14 -11.19 -2.24 25.76
CA ALA A 14 -12.27 -1.42 26.31
C ALA A 14 -11.85 -0.07 26.96
N ASP A 15 -10.58 0.36 26.84
CA ASP A 15 -10.08 1.64 27.36
C ASP A 15 -10.48 2.80 26.43
N PRO A 16 -11.30 3.77 26.90
CA PRO A 16 -11.70 4.93 26.12
C PRO A 16 -10.53 5.78 25.60
N ALA A 17 -9.38 5.78 26.28
CA ALA A 17 -8.19 6.50 25.83
C ALA A 17 -7.65 5.95 24.49
N THR A 18 -7.99 4.71 24.16
CA THR A 18 -7.55 4.05 22.92
C THR A 18 -8.56 4.14 21.77
N LEU A 19 -9.73 4.78 21.99
CA LEU A 19 -10.78 4.94 20.96
C LEU A 19 -10.34 5.79 19.78
N SER A 20 -9.57 6.85 20.07
CA SER A 20 -9.05 7.77 19.05
C SER A 20 -7.60 8.11 19.42
N PRO A 21 -6.66 7.19 19.17
CA PRO A 21 -5.27 7.44 19.51
C PRO A 21 -4.72 8.56 18.64
N LEU A 22 -3.80 9.34 19.21
CA LEU A 22 -3.05 10.32 18.43
C LEU A 22 -2.32 9.64 17.28
N ASN A 23 -2.08 10.39 16.20
CA ASN A 23 -1.15 9.99 15.16
C ASN A 23 0.17 9.51 15.81
N ILE A 24 0.64 8.34 15.40
CA ILE A 24 1.81 7.65 15.98
C ILE A 24 3.08 8.52 15.97
N ARG A 25 3.27 9.36 14.94
CA ARG A 25 4.39 10.31 14.88
C ARG A 25 4.23 11.45 15.89
N ALA A 26 3.00 11.95 16.06
CA ALA A 26 2.71 13.01 17.03
C ALA A 26 2.88 12.52 18.48
N SER A 27 2.40 11.32 18.80
CA SER A 27 2.61 10.73 20.12
C SER A 27 4.08 10.42 20.39
N SER A 28 4.82 9.93 19.38
CA SER A 28 6.26 9.67 19.50
C SER A 28 7.06 10.93 19.84
N LYS A 29 6.74 12.07 19.22
CA LYS A 29 7.37 13.37 19.57
C LYS A 29 7.17 13.72 21.06
N ARG A 30 5.95 13.54 21.58
CA ARG A 30 5.63 13.82 23.00
C ARG A 30 6.37 12.89 23.95
N TYR A 31 6.48 11.60 23.62
CA TYR A 31 7.25 10.65 24.42
C TYR A 31 8.74 11.01 24.47
N ILE A 32 9.33 11.38 23.33
CA ILE A 32 10.74 11.80 23.28
C ILE A 32 10.97 13.03 24.14
N GLU A 33 10.10 14.04 24.04
CA GLU A 33 10.18 15.25 24.86
C GLU A 33 10.07 14.93 26.36
N LEU A 34 9.12 14.06 26.74
CA LEU A 34 8.92 13.65 28.13
C LEU A 34 10.13 12.91 28.73
N ILE A 35 10.79 12.06 27.94
CA ILE A 35 11.96 11.27 28.38
C ILE A 35 13.22 12.14 28.50
N GLY A 36 13.26 13.31 27.87
CA GLY A 36 14.41 14.22 27.92
C GLY A 36 15.16 14.37 26.59
N GLY A 37 14.49 14.12 25.47
CA GLY A 37 15.03 14.30 24.12
C GLY A 37 15.61 13.03 23.51
N ARG A 38 16.11 13.17 22.26
CA ARG A 38 16.59 12.05 21.44
C ARG A 38 17.69 11.24 22.13
N ASP A 39 18.71 11.90 22.67
CA ASP A 39 19.86 11.23 23.26
C ASP A 39 19.52 10.48 24.54
N ALA A 40 18.58 11.00 25.35
CA ALA A 40 18.09 10.33 26.55
C ALA A 40 17.35 9.02 26.20
N VAL A 41 16.48 9.07 25.18
CA VAL A 41 15.78 7.87 24.69
C VAL A 41 16.76 6.85 24.12
N TYR A 42 17.73 7.30 23.31
CA TYR A 42 18.73 6.42 22.72
C TYR A 42 19.60 5.74 23.80
N ALA A 43 20.07 6.50 24.79
CA ALA A 43 20.82 5.97 25.91
C ALA A 43 20.01 4.95 26.72
N ALA A 44 18.74 5.25 27.02
CA ALA A 44 17.84 4.33 27.71
C ALA A 44 17.62 3.03 26.92
N ALA A 45 17.44 3.13 25.60
CA ALA A 45 17.29 1.97 24.74
C ALA A 45 18.56 1.12 24.68
N LYS A 46 19.74 1.76 24.66
CA LYS A 46 21.03 1.06 24.70
C LYS A 46 21.20 0.30 26.01
N VAL A 47 20.88 0.91 27.14
CA VAL A 47 20.91 0.23 28.46
C VAL A 47 19.97 -0.97 28.48
N ALA A 48 18.76 -0.84 27.93
CA ALA A 48 17.81 -1.96 27.82
C ALA A 48 18.37 -3.09 26.94
N ALA A 49 18.96 -2.75 25.79
CA ALA A 49 19.56 -3.71 24.89
C ALA A 49 20.75 -4.44 25.53
N ASP A 50 21.63 -3.72 26.22
CA ASP A 50 22.80 -4.26 26.91
C ASP A 50 22.39 -5.16 28.10
N ALA A 51 21.21 -4.92 28.69
CA ALA A 51 20.60 -5.77 29.72
C ALA A 51 19.85 -7.00 29.17
N GLY A 52 19.77 -7.15 27.84
CA GLY A 52 19.04 -8.23 27.18
C GLY A 52 17.53 -7.98 27.00
N ASP A 53 17.03 -6.81 27.38
CA ASP A 53 15.63 -6.40 27.16
C ASP A 53 15.45 -5.80 25.77
N HIS A 54 15.64 -6.65 24.75
CA HIS A 54 15.61 -6.24 23.36
C HIS A 54 14.22 -5.79 22.88
N GLN A 55 13.15 -6.31 23.48
CA GLN A 55 11.78 -5.90 23.15
C GLN A 55 11.57 -4.45 23.60
N TRP A 56 11.96 -4.12 24.83
CA TRP A 56 11.86 -2.75 25.32
C TRP A 56 12.80 -1.79 24.57
N ALA A 57 14.02 -2.23 24.29
CA ALA A 57 14.95 -1.44 23.47
C ALA A 57 14.34 -1.09 22.11
N ALA A 58 13.74 -2.07 21.42
CA ALA A 58 13.09 -1.89 20.12
C ALA A 58 11.87 -0.95 20.19
N GLU A 59 11.11 -0.96 21.29
CA GLU A 59 9.99 -0.04 21.51
C GLU A 59 10.46 1.40 21.70
N LEU A 60 11.49 1.63 22.51
CA LEU A 60 12.05 2.96 22.74
C LEU A 60 12.60 3.59 21.45
N VAL A 61 13.48 2.90 20.74
CA VAL A 61 14.05 3.41 19.48
C VAL A 61 13.00 3.54 18.37
N SER A 62 11.87 2.83 18.46
CA SER A 62 10.78 3.01 17.48
C SER A 62 10.24 4.43 17.50
N HIS A 63 10.19 5.10 18.66
CA HIS A 63 9.80 6.50 18.73
C HIS A 63 10.76 7.41 17.98
N LEU A 64 12.07 7.16 18.09
CA LEU A 64 13.10 7.92 17.37
C LEU A 64 12.95 7.77 15.85
N VAL A 65 12.91 6.53 15.36
CA VAL A 65 12.80 6.23 13.92
C VAL A 65 11.50 6.79 13.31
N ARG A 66 10.39 6.77 14.06
CA ARG A 66 9.11 7.35 13.60
C ARG A 66 9.16 8.87 13.45
N VAL A 67 9.97 9.55 14.26
CA VAL A 67 10.09 11.02 14.21
C VAL A 67 11.12 11.43 13.17
N ASP A 68 12.26 10.76 13.15
CA ASP A 68 13.36 10.96 12.21
C ASP A 68 13.77 9.62 11.56
N PRO A 69 13.21 9.31 10.37
CA PRO A 69 13.55 8.11 9.61
C PRO A 69 15.00 8.04 9.15
N GLU A 70 15.74 9.16 9.17
CA GLU A 70 17.13 9.22 8.70
C GLU A 70 18.14 9.06 9.85
N ASP A 71 17.68 8.97 11.11
CA ASP A 71 18.53 8.68 12.28
C ASP A 71 19.12 7.27 12.18
N THR A 72 20.32 7.21 11.61
CA THR A 72 21.01 5.95 11.31
C THR A 72 21.39 5.20 12.59
N GLU A 73 21.74 5.90 13.67
CA GLU A 73 22.08 5.23 14.93
C GLU A 73 20.87 4.55 15.55
N ALA A 74 19.72 5.25 15.60
CA ALA A 74 18.47 4.68 16.11
C ALA A 74 17.99 3.50 15.25
N ARG A 75 18.15 3.60 13.93
CA ARG A 75 17.82 2.51 12.99
C ARG A 75 18.67 1.27 13.22
N LEU A 76 19.99 1.43 13.36
CA LEU A 76 20.89 0.31 13.59
C LEU A 76 20.63 -0.35 14.95
N LEU A 77 20.46 0.43 16.02
CA LEU A 77 20.11 -0.11 17.34
C LEU A 77 18.78 -0.88 17.30
N LYS A 78 17.77 -0.37 16.59
CA LYS A 78 16.51 -1.08 16.36
C LYS A 78 16.72 -2.37 15.58
N ALA A 79 17.50 -2.33 14.51
CA ALA A 79 17.78 -3.51 13.69
C ALA A 79 18.46 -4.62 14.49
N ASP A 80 19.43 -4.28 15.35
CA ASP A 80 20.13 -5.21 16.22
C ASP A 80 19.20 -5.85 17.26
N ALA A 81 18.35 -5.04 17.90
CA ALA A 81 17.35 -5.53 18.86
C ALA A 81 16.35 -6.49 18.19
N LEU A 82 15.81 -6.12 17.02
CA LEU A 82 14.88 -6.97 16.27
C LEU A 82 15.56 -8.26 15.77
N ARG A 83 16.81 -8.20 15.30
CA ARG A 83 17.57 -9.40 14.91
C ARG A 83 17.70 -10.39 16.07
N THR A 84 18.00 -9.88 17.27
CA THR A 84 18.12 -10.73 18.47
C THR A 84 16.79 -11.39 18.84
N LEU A 85 15.69 -10.63 18.82
CA LEU A 85 14.33 -11.17 19.03
C LEU A 85 13.96 -12.22 17.97
N GLY A 86 14.30 -11.97 16.71
CA GLY A 86 14.06 -12.90 15.60
C GLY A 86 14.82 -14.21 15.72
N TYR A 87 16.04 -14.19 16.28
CA TYR A 87 16.80 -15.42 16.55
C TYR A 87 16.30 -16.20 17.76
N GLY A 88 15.76 -15.51 18.78
CA GLY A 88 15.24 -16.14 20.00
C GLY A 88 13.82 -16.71 19.89
N THR A 89 13.03 -16.28 18.91
CA THR A 89 11.62 -16.70 18.82
C THR A 89 11.43 -18.05 18.11
N PRO A 90 10.62 -18.98 18.66
CA PRO A 90 10.24 -20.21 17.97
C PRO A 90 9.14 -19.98 16.91
N ASN A 91 8.49 -18.81 16.91
CA ASN A 91 7.42 -18.49 15.97
C ASN A 91 8.01 -18.02 14.63
N SER A 92 7.83 -18.82 13.58
CA SER A 92 8.34 -18.53 12.24
C SER A 92 7.82 -17.20 11.68
N ASN A 93 6.55 -16.87 11.92
CA ASN A 93 5.98 -15.61 11.45
C ASN A 93 6.64 -14.41 12.13
N TRP A 94 6.78 -14.45 13.46
CA TRP A 94 7.45 -13.37 14.22
C TRP A 94 8.91 -13.23 13.81
N ARG A 95 9.63 -14.35 13.66
CA ARG A 95 10.99 -14.37 13.14
C ARG A 95 11.08 -13.67 11.78
N ASN A 96 10.17 -13.97 10.86
CA ASN A 96 10.16 -13.35 9.54
C ASN A 96 9.91 -11.83 9.64
N PHE A 97 8.94 -11.39 10.45
CA PHE A 97 8.72 -9.96 10.67
C PHE A 97 9.94 -9.25 11.25
N TYR A 98 10.55 -9.82 12.30
CA TYR A 98 11.73 -9.24 12.95
C TYR A 98 12.93 -9.13 12.01
N LEU A 99 13.25 -10.20 11.27
CA LEU A 99 14.43 -10.24 10.41
C LEU A 99 14.26 -9.38 9.15
N THR A 100 13.06 -9.37 8.55
CA THR A 100 12.78 -8.47 7.42
C THR A 100 12.85 -7.02 7.87
N ALA A 101 12.26 -6.69 9.03
CA ALA A 101 12.30 -5.33 9.56
C ALA A 101 13.72 -4.84 9.85
N ALA A 102 14.56 -5.71 10.43
CA ALA A 102 15.97 -5.39 10.67
C ALA A 102 16.73 -5.10 9.37
N ARG A 103 16.49 -5.91 8.31
CA ARG A 103 17.10 -5.72 6.99
C ARG A 103 16.64 -4.44 6.29
N GLU A 104 15.40 -4.02 6.49
CA GLU A 104 14.93 -2.71 6.00
C GLU A 104 15.65 -1.57 6.71
N LEU A 105 15.79 -1.65 8.03
CA LEU A 105 16.38 -0.60 8.85
C LEU A 105 17.88 -0.42 8.59
N ASP A 106 18.62 -1.51 8.38
CA ASP A 106 20.06 -1.50 8.07
C ASP A 106 20.38 -1.40 6.56
N GLY A 107 19.35 -1.40 5.70
CA GLY A 107 19.49 -1.24 4.26
C GLY A 107 19.97 -2.48 3.51
N THR A 108 19.99 -3.65 4.15
CA THR A 108 20.41 -4.93 3.53
C THR A 108 19.26 -5.72 2.89
N ILE A 109 18.03 -5.21 2.93
CA ILE A 109 16.89 -5.87 2.30
C ILE A 109 17.04 -5.91 0.77
N ASP A 110 16.83 -7.09 0.20
CA ASP A 110 16.77 -7.30 -1.24
C ASP A 110 15.31 -7.39 -1.70
N TYR A 111 14.82 -6.30 -2.29
CA TYR A 111 13.46 -6.23 -2.83
C TYR A 111 13.27 -7.04 -4.12
N SER A 112 14.34 -7.52 -4.78
CA SER A 112 14.23 -8.33 -6.00
C SER A 112 13.59 -9.70 -5.74
N LEU A 113 13.60 -10.16 -4.50
CA LEU A 113 13.00 -11.42 -4.04
C LEU A 113 11.50 -11.30 -3.72
N GLY A 114 10.88 -10.15 -3.98
CA GLY A 114 9.44 -9.92 -3.75
C GLY A 114 8.55 -10.81 -4.62
N ILE A 115 7.41 -11.25 -4.07
CA ILE A 115 6.40 -12.00 -4.82
C ILE A 115 5.78 -11.09 -5.88
N GLN A 116 5.88 -11.49 -7.14
CA GLN A 116 5.22 -10.83 -8.27
C GLN A 116 3.73 -11.21 -8.27
N ILE A 117 2.87 -10.30 -7.81
CA ILE A 117 1.42 -10.52 -7.64
C ILE A 117 0.65 -10.42 -8.98
N ASN A 118 1.36 -10.26 -10.10
CA ASN A 118 0.84 -10.06 -11.45
C ASN A 118 1.20 -11.22 -12.38
N ALA A 119 1.34 -12.44 -11.84
CA ALA A 119 1.64 -13.62 -12.65
C ALA A 119 0.54 -13.82 -13.73
N PRO A 120 0.91 -14.10 -15.01
CA PRO A 120 -0.06 -14.14 -16.11
C PRO A 120 -1.20 -15.16 -15.93
N ASP A 121 -0.92 -16.27 -15.27
CA ASP A 121 -1.88 -17.33 -14.94
C ASP A 121 -2.93 -16.86 -13.92
N GLN A 122 -2.53 -16.11 -12.90
CA GLN A 122 -3.44 -15.52 -11.92
C GLN A 122 -4.35 -14.47 -12.57
N ILE A 123 -3.79 -13.60 -13.42
CA ILE A 123 -4.56 -12.60 -14.17
C ILE A 123 -5.55 -13.28 -15.12
N ALA A 124 -5.14 -14.35 -15.80
CA ALA A 124 -5.99 -15.11 -16.69
C ALA A 124 -7.19 -15.76 -15.97
N ALA A 125 -7.03 -16.14 -14.70
CA ALA A 125 -8.09 -16.73 -13.88
C ALA A 125 -9.10 -15.71 -13.31
N MET A 126 -8.76 -14.42 -13.26
CA MET A 126 -9.65 -13.37 -12.74
C MET A 126 -10.67 -12.92 -13.80
N PRO A 127 -11.93 -12.60 -13.40
CA PRO A 127 -12.87 -11.88 -14.25
C PRO A 127 -12.37 -10.48 -14.62
N GLY A 128 -12.70 -9.97 -15.81
CA GLY A 128 -12.30 -8.61 -16.23
C GLY A 128 -12.88 -7.53 -15.31
N SER A 129 -14.13 -7.72 -14.90
CA SER A 129 -14.84 -6.91 -13.89
C SER A 129 -14.11 -6.80 -12.55
N ALA A 130 -13.53 -7.90 -12.04
CA ALA A 130 -12.80 -7.87 -10.77
C ALA A 130 -11.49 -7.06 -10.86
N LEU A 131 -10.82 -7.09 -12.01
CA LEU A 131 -9.65 -6.26 -12.27
C LEU A 131 -10.05 -4.77 -12.29
N LEU A 132 -11.09 -4.41 -13.03
CA LEU A 132 -11.54 -3.02 -13.11
C LEU A 132 -12.12 -2.49 -11.79
N ASP A 133 -12.77 -3.34 -10.98
CA ASP A 133 -13.22 -2.98 -9.62
C ASP A 133 -12.06 -2.59 -8.70
N SER A 134 -10.85 -3.12 -8.92
CA SER A 134 -9.66 -2.72 -8.15
C SER A 134 -9.26 -1.25 -8.34
N LEU A 135 -9.64 -0.62 -9.46
CA LEU A 135 -9.36 0.80 -9.72
C LEU A 135 -10.04 1.72 -8.69
N ARG A 136 -11.10 1.27 -8.02
CA ARG A 136 -11.79 2.05 -6.98
C ARG A 136 -10.89 2.41 -5.79
N PHE A 137 -9.82 1.63 -5.58
CA PHE A 137 -8.85 1.89 -4.52
C PHE A 137 -7.73 2.84 -4.94
N ARG A 138 -7.66 3.18 -6.24
CA ARG A 138 -6.65 4.07 -6.82
C ARG A 138 -7.20 5.44 -7.18
N ILE A 139 -8.49 5.68 -7.02
CA ILE A 139 -9.06 7.01 -7.28
C ILE A 139 -8.52 8.00 -6.24
N ASP A 140 -8.09 9.17 -6.72
CA ASP A 140 -7.71 10.29 -5.87
C ASP A 140 -8.97 11.15 -5.63
N PRO A 141 -9.59 11.08 -4.45
CA PRO A 141 -10.85 11.77 -4.19
C PRO A 141 -10.68 13.30 -4.19
N GLU A 142 -9.49 13.82 -3.89
CA GLU A 142 -9.21 15.26 -3.91
C GLU A 142 -9.16 15.78 -5.35
N LYS A 143 -8.53 15.05 -6.27
CA LYS A 143 -8.52 15.39 -7.70
C LYS A 143 -9.90 15.22 -8.34
N ALA A 144 -10.61 14.15 -7.99
CA ALA A 144 -11.93 13.87 -8.54
C ALA A 144 -12.99 14.87 -8.03
N GLY A 145 -12.92 15.29 -6.76
CA GLY A 145 -13.82 16.28 -6.18
C GLY A 145 -15.30 15.98 -6.43
N THR A 146 -15.98 16.88 -7.14
CA THR A 146 -17.40 16.74 -7.53
C THR A 146 -17.58 16.36 -9.00
N ALA A 147 -16.50 15.99 -9.69
CA ALA A 147 -16.55 15.60 -11.09
C ALA A 147 -17.45 14.37 -11.29
N THR A 148 -18.15 14.38 -12.42
CA THR A 148 -18.89 13.26 -12.96
C THR A 148 -18.27 12.87 -14.28
N ALA A 149 -17.70 11.67 -14.36
CA ALA A 149 -17.10 11.15 -15.58
C ALA A 149 -17.53 9.71 -15.80
N THR A 150 -17.83 9.36 -17.04
CA THR A 150 -18.27 8.01 -17.42
C THR A 150 -17.38 7.48 -18.53
N ALA A 151 -17.01 6.20 -18.42
CA ALA A 151 -16.19 5.50 -19.40
C ALA A 151 -16.68 4.07 -19.58
N GLY A 152 -16.41 3.49 -20.74
CA GLY A 152 -16.70 2.10 -21.06
C GLY A 152 -15.43 1.33 -21.39
N ILE A 153 -15.35 0.09 -20.92
CA ILE A 153 -14.30 -0.86 -21.30
C ILE A 153 -14.96 -2.13 -21.78
N HIS A 154 -14.69 -2.49 -23.03
CA HIS A 154 -15.05 -3.77 -23.62
C HIS A 154 -13.84 -4.71 -23.56
N VAL A 155 -13.96 -5.78 -22.79
CA VAL A 155 -12.87 -6.74 -22.62
C VAL A 155 -12.93 -7.76 -23.74
N SER A 156 -12.05 -7.63 -24.74
CA SER A 156 -12.21 -8.30 -26.04
C SER A 156 -12.09 -9.83 -26.02
N ASP A 157 -11.40 -10.41 -25.04
CA ASP A 157 -11.20 -11.86 -24.91
C ASP A 157 -12.35 -12.58 -24.18
N THR A 158 -13.04 -11.87 -23.31
CA THR A 158 -14.15 -12.38 -22.49
C THR A 158 -15.52 -11.90 -22.97
N GLY A 159 -15.56 -10.82 -23.76
CA GLY A 159 -16.78 -10.16 -24.21
C GLY A 159 -17.50 -9.39 -23.10
N GLU A 160 -16.83 -9.12 -21.98
CA GLU A 160 -17.41 -8.35 -20.86
C GLU A 160 -17.49 -6.85 -21.23
N ASP A 161 -18.69 -6.28 -21.16
CA ASP A 161 -18.91 -4.83 -21.23
C ASP A 161 -18.95 -4.26 -19.82
N ILE A 162 -18.05 -3.33 -19.51
CA ILE A 162 -17.88 -2.80 -18.16
C ILE A 162 -17.92 -1.27 -18.20
N GLY A 163 -18.85 -0.71 -17.45
CA GLY A 163 -18.99 0.72 -17.23
C GLY A 163 -18.18 1.19 -16.02
N LEU A 164 -17.50 2.31 -16.17
CA LEU A 164 -16.79 3.00 -15.10
C LEU A 164 -17.43 4.38 -14.90
N ILE A 165 -17.90 4.66 -13.69
CA ILE A 165 -18.63 5.90 -13.37
C ILE A 165 -17.94 6.54 -12.17
N ILE A 166 -17.35 7.71 -12.36
CA ILE A 166 -16.81 8.53 -11.29
C ILE A 166 -17.87 9.53 -10.88
N ARG A 167 -18.21 9.58 -9.58
CA ARG A 167 -19.09 10.60 -9.00
C ARG A 167 -18.71 10.85 -7.54
N ASN A 168 -18.57 12.11 -7.16
CA ASN A 168 -18.23 12.52 -5.78
C ASN A 168 -16.95 11.85 -5.23
N GLY A 169 -15.93 11.70 -6.08
CA GLY A 169 -14.66 11.05 -5.69
C GLY A 169 -14.75 9.54 -5.48
N VAL A 170 -15.83 8.89 -5.91
CA VAL A 170 -16.01 7.44 -5.86
C VAL A 170 -16.12 6.89 -7.28
N LEU A 171 -15.38 5.80 -7.54
CA LEU A 171 -15.56 5.00 -8.75
C LEU A 171 -16.61 3.91 -8.48
N GLU A 172 -17.65 3.89 -9.30
CA GLU A 172 -18.63 2.82 -9.41
C GLU A 172 -18.34 1.99 -10.67
N VAL A 173 -18.31 0.68 -10.53
CA VAL A 173 -18.14 -0.26 -11.64
C VAL A 173 -19.48 -0.93 -11.93
N SER A 174 -19.96 -0.74 -13.16
CA SER A 174 -21.22 -1.28 -13.66
C SER A 174 -20.96 -2.40 -14.68
N GLY A 175 -21.81 -3.42 -14.71
CA GLY A 175 -21.78 -4.47 -15.75
C GLY A 175 -22.38 -4.06 -17.09
N VAL A 176 -22.65 -2.77 -17.29
CA VAL A 176 -23.17 -2.19 -18.53
C VAL A 176 -22.46 -0.86 -18.78
N ILE A 177 -22.06 -0.63 -20.03
CA ILE A 177 -21.47 0.64 -20.47
C ILE A 177 -22.54 1.75 -20.48
N PRO A 178 -22.34 2.87 -19.76
CA PRO A 178 -23.27 4.00 -19.79
C PRO A 178 -23.42 4.57 -21.21
N SER A 179 -24.63 5.01 -21.57
CA SER A 179 -24.89 5.59 -22.90
C SER A 179 -24.18 6.93 -23.13
N ASP A 180 -23.83 7.62 -22.05
CA ASP A 180 -23.12 8.90 -22.04
C ASP A 180 -21.60 8.75 -21.82
N ALA A 181 -21.06 7.53 -21.95
CA ALA A 181 -19.64 7.27 -21.78
C ALA A 181 -18.78 8.16 -22.70
N SER A 182 -17.82 8.88 -22.11
CA SER A 182 -16.91 9.78 -22.83
C SER A 182 -16.02 9.02 -23.82
N PHE A 183 -15.63 7.78 -23.48
CA PHE A 183 -14.97 6.87 -24.40
C PHE A 183 -15.37 5.42 -24.13
N VAL A 184 -15.22 4.58 -25.15
CA VAL A 184 -15.34 3.12 -25.04
C VAL A 184 -14.08 2.48 -25.59
N LEU A 185 -13.29 1.88 -24.70
CA LEU A 185 -12.04 1.21 -25.02
C LEU A 185 -12.24 -0.30 -25.18
N GLN A 186 -11.89 -0.85 -26.32
CA GLN A 186 -11.77 -2.30 -26.51
C GLN A 186 -10.34 -2.73 -26.21
N VAL A 187 -10.16 -3.67 -25.30
CA VAL A 187 -8.82 -4.09 -24.83
C VAL A 187 -8.86 -5.51 -24.27
N PRO A 188 -7.84 -6.36 -24.50
CA PRO A 188 -7.78 -7.70 -23.90
C PRO A 188 -7.48 -7.62 -22.40
N LYS A 189 -7.90 -8.64 -21.64
CA LYS A 189 -7.76 -8.66 -20.18
C LYS A 189 -6.31 -8.49 -19.70
N GLN A 190 -5.35 -9.03 -20.44
CA GLN A 190 -3.94 -8.90 -20.10
C GLN A 190 -3.45 -7.45 -20.15
N ALA A 191 -3.94 -6.66 -21.11
CA ALA A 191 -3.60 -5.24 -21.19
C ALA A 191 -4.33 -4.43 -20.10
N VAL A 192 -5.57 -4.79 -19.74
CA VAL A 192 -6.27 -4.20 -18.58
C VAL A 192 -5.47 -4.40 -17.29
N ALA A 193 -5.00 -5.63 -17.04
CA ALA A 193 -4.17 -5.90 -15.88
C ALA A 193 -2.84 -5.12 -15.91
N GLY A 194 -2.20 -5.02 -17.08
CA GLY A 194 -1.02 -4.17 -17.26
C GLY A 194 -1.30 -2.71 -16.93
N MET A 195 -2.44 -2.18 -17.36
CA MET A 195 -2.86 -0.80 -17.05
C MET A 195 -3.08 -0.57 -15.54
N ILE A 196 -3.50 -1.59 -14.80
CA ILE A 196 -3.75 -1.53 -13.36
C ILE A 196 -2.47 -1.75 -12.53
N PHE A 197 -1.58 -2.64 -12.94
CA PHE A 197 -0.42 -3.03 -12.13
C PHE A 197 0.88 -2.32 -12.52
N LEU A 198 0.93 -1.70 -13.70
CA LEU A 198 2.09 -0.97 -14.20
C LEU A 198 1.70 0.49 -14.50
N ASP A 199 2.33 1.08 -15.51
CA ASP A 199 1.98 2.39 -16.05
C ASP A 199 0.74 2.30 -16.97
N THR A 200 -0.37 2.88 -16.51
CA THR A 200 -1.65 2.90 -17.21
C THR A 200 -1.55 3.49 -18.62
N LEU A 201 -0.91 4.65 -18.76
CA LEU A 201 -0.84 5.34 -20.05
C LEU A 201 0.18 4.69 -20.98
N GLY A 202 1.34 4.26 -20.45
CA GLY A 202 2.36 3.56 -21.21
C GLY A 202 1.89 2.20 -21.75
N VAL A 203 1.11 1.45 -20.98
CA VAL A 203 0.53 0.17 -21.43
C VAL A 203 -0.57 0.41 -22.45
N LEU A 204 -1.43 1.41 -22.25
CA LEU A 204 -2.47 1.77 -23.20
C LEU A 204 -1.87 2.16 -24.56
N GLN A 205 -0.83 3.02 -24.57
CA GLN A 205 -0.17 3.42 -25.80
C GLN A 205 0.44 2.23 -26.55
N LYS A 206 1.15 1.34 -25.84
CA LYS A 206 1.70 0.11 -26.43
C LYS A 206 0.62 -0.82 -26.99
N ALA A 207 -0.52 -0.92 -26.32
CA ALA A 207 -1.63 -1.75 -26.78
C ALA A 207 -2.30 -1.16 -28.04
N LEU A 208 -2.40 0.17 -28.12
CA LEU A 208 -2.89 0.88 -29.32
C LEU A 208 -1.90 0.73 -30.49
N ASP A 209 -0.62 0.95 -30.26
CA ASP A 209 0.44 0.83 -31.28
C ASP A 209 0.55 -0.61 -31.82
N GLY A 210 0.34 -1.60 -30.94
CA GLY A 210 0.31 -3.02 -31.29
C GLY A 210 -1.01 -3.51 -31.92
N GLY A 211 -2.02 -2.63 -32.04
CA GLY A 211 -3.35 -2.97 -32.57
C GLY A 211 -4.17 -3.90 -31.67
N ALA A 212 -3.74 -4.13 -30.43
CA ALA A 212 -4.44 -4.95 -29.45
C ALA A 212 -5.56 -4.18 -28.74
N ALA A 213 -5.47 -2.85 -28.69
CA ALA A 213 -6.52 -1.98 -28.18
C ALA A 213 -7.08 -1.08 -29.29
N SER A 214 -8.36 -0.72 -29.20
CA SER A 214 -9.00 0.25 -30.09
C SER A 214 -10.12 1.00 -29.39
N PHE A 215 -10.45 2.21 -29.86
CA PHE A 215 -11.57 2.99 -29.35
C PHE A 215 -12.80 2.80 -30.24
N SER A 216 -13.92 2.39 -29.64
CA SER A 216 -15.23 2.36 -30.33
C SER A 216 -15.96 3.70 -30.27
N ALA A 217 -15.66 4.50 -29.24
CA ALA A 217 -16.14 5.86 -29.06
C ALA A 217 -15.09 6.66 -28.27
N GLY A 218 -15.02 7.97 -28.50
CA GLY A 218 -14.01 8.85 -27.89
C GLY A 218 -12.60 8.63 -28.45
N GLY A 219 -11.59 9.16 -27.74
CA GLY A 219 -10.19 9.03 -28.13
C GLY A 219 -9.22 8.87 -26.96
N PRO A 220 -7.91 8.78 -27.25
CA PRO A 220 -6.87 8.64 -26.23
C PRO A 220 -6.79 9.85 -25.28
N GLU A 221 -7.17 11.05 -25.74
CA GLU A 221 -7.22 12.24 -24.89
C GLU A 221 -8.29 12.14 -23.80
N ASP A 222 -9.48 11.60 -24.13
CA ASP A 222 -10.57 11.38 -23.17
C ASP A 222 -10.17 10.31 -22.14
N ALA A 223 -9.50 9.25 -22.60
CA ALA A 223 -8.96 8.22 -21.72
C ALA A 223 -7.90 8.80 -20.77
N ALA A 224 -6.98 9.63 -21.28
CA ALA A 224 -5.98 10.29 -20.45
C ALA A 224 -6.62 11.21 -19.41
N ALA A 225 -7.65 11.97 -19.78
CA ALA A 225 -8.41 12.83 -18.86
C ALA A 225 -9.12 12.02 -17.76
N PHE A 226 -9.71 10.88 -18.11
CA PHE A 226 -10.35 10.00 -17.13
C PHE A 226 -9.34 9.36 -16.18
N PHE A 227 -8.24 8.83 -16.72
CA PHE A 227 -7.20 8.19 -15.91
C PHE A 227 -6.39 9.19 -15.06
N ALA A 228 -6.46 10.49 -15.35
CA ALA A 228 -5.85 11.55 -14.53
C ALA A 228 -6.47 11.67 -13.12
N TYR A 229 -7.69 11.16 -12.91
CA TYR A 229 -8.32 11.10 -11.58
C TYR A 229 -7.74 10.00 -10.68
N PHE A 230 -6.89 9.12 -11.22
CA PHE A 230 -6.30 8.02 -10.47
C PHE A 230 -4.88 8.37 -10.03
N GLU A 231 -4.47 7.80 -8.89
CA GLU A 231 -3.09 7.85 -8.46
C GLU A 231 -2.21 7.07 -9.44
N PRO A 232 -1.06 7.64 -9.89
CA PRO A 232 -0.13 6.92 -10.74
C PRO A 232 0.47 5.73 -9.98
N HIS A 233 0.96 4.74 -10.72
CA HIS A 233 1.72 3.66 -10.10
C HIS A 233 2.99 4.25 -9.46
N SER A 234 3.29 3.85 -8.22
CA SER A 234 4.50 4.26 -7.52
C SER A 234 5.38 3.05 -7.28
N ASP A 235 6.60 3.08 -7.84
CA ASP A 235 7.65 2.10 -7.55
C ASP A 235 8.32 2.34 -6.19
N THR A 236 7.88 3.35 -5.44
CA THR A 236 8.48 3.71 -4.16
C THR A 236 8.09 2.69 -3.10
N HIS A 237 9.06 1.92 -2.60
CA HIS A 237 8.84 1.01 -1.49
C HIS A 237 8.55 1.77 -0.19
N ILE A 238 7.41 1.46 0.44
CA ILE A 238 7.07 1.97 1.77
C ILE A 238 7.85 1.16 2.80
N THR A 239 8.97 1.71 3.27
CA THR A 239 9.84 1.11 4.30
C THR A 239 9.28 1.31 5.70
N LEU A 240 9.68 0.48 6.67
CA LEU A 240 9.34 0.67 8.07
C LEU A 240 9.86 1.98 8.68
N ALA A 241 10.91 2.57 8.11
CA ALA A 241 11.39 3.89 8.55
C ALA A 241 10.41 5.00 8.12
N ASN A 242 9.74 4.83 6.98
CA ASN A 242 8.84 5.83 6.41
C ASN A 242 7.38 5.73 6.88
N ARG A 243 7.06 4.76 7.76
CA ARG A 243 5.71 4.55 8.32
C ARG A 243 5.49 5.27 9.66
#